data_AF-A0A1R2D0Z7-F1
#
_entry.id   AF-A0A1R2D0Z7-F1
#
_cell.length_a   1.000
_cell.length_b   1.000
_cell.length_c   1.000
_cell.angle_alpha   90.00
_cell.angle_beta   90.00
_cell.angle_gamma   90.00
#
_symmetry.space_group_name_H-M   'P 1'
#
loop_
_entity.id
_entity.type
_entity.pdbx_description
1 polymer ?
#
loop_
_entity_poly.entity_id
_entity_poly.type
_entity_poly.pdbx_seq_one_letter_code
_entity_poly.pdbx_strand_id
1 'polypeptide(L)'
;MDEKTIHILVVEDEPFQRLVITDIFNILEFEATTVLNGFEAWDILNERGDDFDLVLLDLVLPEMDGLELLAKLKESPNLKDKPVVMVSAHNEMDKIYACIDLGALDFLMKPIRPGAIKGVASQIRSQPRNQQTENGTKTYEKIQHLGRGAYATVDLVKYKVTGEFRALKRINL
;
A
#
# COMPACT_ATOMS: atom_id res chain seq x y z
N MET A 1 -7.30 -9.05 -24.29
CA MET A 1 -6.48 -7.95 -23.75
C MET A 1 -5.71 -8.59 -22.62
N ASP A 2 -4.40 -8.72 -22.76
CA ASP A 2 -3.57 -9.24 -21.68
C ASP A 2 -3.67 -8.26 -20.52
N GLU A 3 -4.28 -8.68 -19.41
CA GLU A 3 -4.24 -7.89 -18.18
C GLU A 3 -2.76 -7.74 -17.81
N LYS A 4 -2.31 -6.50 -17.60
CA LYS A 4 -0.96 -6.24 -17.12
C LYS A 4 -0.76 -7.02 -15.81
N THR A 5 0.23 -7.90 -15.78
CA THR A 5 0.66 -8.62 -14.57
C THR A 5 1.08 -7.62 -13.49
N ILE A 6 0.60 -7.83 -12.26
CA ILE A 6 0.98 -6.99 -11.11
C ILE A 6 2.27 -7.54 -10.51
N HIS A 7 3.28 -6.68 -10.42
CA HIS A 7 4.59 -7.04 -9.86
C HIS A 7 4.71 -6.46 -8.45
N ILE A 8 5.03 -7.31 -7.47
CA ILE A 8 5.05 -6.97 -6.06
C ILE A 8 6.45 -7.23 -5.49
N LEU A 9 7.02 -6.24 -4.81
CA LEU A 9 8.17 -6.45 -3.93
C LEU A 9 7.68 -6.87 -2.55
N VAL A 10 8.14 -8.02 -2.06
CA VAL A 10 7.84 -8.55 -0.72
C VAL A 10 9.06 -8.41 0.16
N VAL A 11 8.93 -7.69 1.27
CA VAL A 11 10.00 -7.50 2.26
C VAL A 11 9.59 -8.26 3.52
N GLU A 12 10.19 -9.43 3.73
CA GLU A 12 9.84 -10.39 4.80
C GLU A 12 11.06 -11.26 5.10
N ASP A 13 11.55 -11.22 6.33
CA ASP A 13 12.74 -11.97 6.76
C ASP A 13 12.41 -13.44 7.03
N GLU A 14 11.21 -13.73 7.53
CA GLU A 14 10.85 -15.08 7.95
C GLU A 14 10.49 -15.98 6.74
N PRO A 15 11.23 -17.10 6.54
CA PRO A 15 11.12 -17.90 5.32
C PRO A 15 9.76 -18.55 5.11
N PHE A 16 9.08 -19.00 6.17
CA PHE A 16 7.78 -19.65 6.05
C PHE A 16 6.68 -18.64 5.66
N GLN A 17 6.66 -17.47 6.28
CA GLN A 17 5.73 -16.39 5.95
C GLN A 17 5.96 -15.89 4.52
N ARG A 18 7.21 -15.69 4.11
CA ARG A 18 7.57 -15.31 2.75
C ARG A 18 7.09 -16.34 1.72
N LEU A 19 7.25 -17.63 2.01
CA LEU A 19 6.74 -18.72 1.17
C LEU A 19 5.21 -18.67 1.04
N VAL A 20 4.49 -18.55 2.17
CA VAL A 20 3.02 -18.48 2.18
C VAL A 20 2.51 -17.28 1.38
N ILE A 21 3.13 -16.11 1.53
CA ILE A 21 2.78 -14.90 0.77
C ILE A 21 3.01 -15.12 -0.73
N THR A 22 4.15 -15.69 -1.09
CA THR A 22 4.51 -15.97 -2.49
C THR A 22 3.52 -16.97 -3.12
N ASP A 23 3.13 -18.01 -2.39
CA ASP A 23 2.12 -18.98 -2.86
C ASP A 23 0.76 -18.32 -3.09
N ILE A 24 0.33 -17.42 -2.20
CA ILE A 24 -0.90 -16.64 -2.39
C ILE A 24 -0.79 -15.79 -3.66
N PHE A 25 0.34 -15.13 -3.91
CA PHE A 25 0.54 -14.32 -5.11
C PHE A 25 0.56 -15.14 -6.39
N ASN A 26 1.18 -16.32 -6.39
CA ASN A 26 1.15 -17.24 -7.51
C ASN A 26 -0.29 -17.69 -7.86
N ILE A 27 -1.11 -18.01 -6.84
CA ILE A 27 -2.53 -18.37 -7.03
C ILE A 27 -3.33 -17.20 -7.64
N LEU A 28 -2.91 -15.96 -7.40
CA LEU A 28 -3.55 -14.75 -7.89
C LEU A 28 -2.94 -14.23 -9.20
N GLU A 29 -2.02 -14.98 -9.80
CA GLU A 29 -1.32 -14.62 -11.04
C GLU A 29 -0.55 -13.29 -10.93
N PHE A 30 0.01 -13.03 -9.74
CA PHE A 30 0.92 -11.89 -9.49
C PHE A 30 2.37 -12.37 -9.48
N GLU A 31 3.27 -11.50 -9.94
CA GLU A 31 4.71 -11.76 -9.85
C GLU A 31 5.27 -11.17 -8.54
N ALA A 32 5.98 -12.00 -7.79
CA ALA A 32 6.56 -11.63 -6.51
C ALA A 32 8.09 -11.65 -6.61
N THR A 33 8.73 -10.52 -6.32
CA THR A 33 10.16 -10.47 -6.00
C THR A 33 10.30 -10.33 -4.49
N THR A 34 11.14 -11.14 -3.86
CA THR A 34 11.27 -11.15 -2.41
C THR A 34 12.65 -10.72 -1.94
N VAL A 35 12.71 -9.96 -0.86
CA VAL A 35 13.94 -9.53 -0.17
C VAL A 35 13.80 -9.74 1.34
N LEU A 36 14.93 -9.82 2.05
CA LEU A 36 14.96 -10.31 3.43
C LEU A 36 14.95 -9.19 4.49
N ASN A 37 15.28 -7.95 4.11
CA ASN A 37 15.41 -6.84 5.06
C ASN A 37 15.17 -5.49 4.39
N GLY A 38 15.11 -4.44 5.20
CA GLY A 38 14.85 -3.09 4.72
C GLY A 38 15.97 -2.49 3.85
N PHE A 39 17.23 -2.92 4.03
CA PHE A 39 18.34 -2.45 3.20
C PHE A 39 18.29 -3.01 1.78
N GLU A 40 18.07 -4.31 1.63
CA GLU A 40 17.87 -4.93 0.31
C GLU A 40 16.67 -4.32 -0.42
N ALA A 41 15.58 -4.06 0.31
CA ALA A 41 14.40 -3.38 -0.23
C ALA A 41 14.72 -1.95 -0.68
N TRP A 42 15.51 -1.21 0.11
CA TRP A 42 15.91 0.14 -0.26
C TRP A 42 16.77 0.14 -1.53
N ASP A 43 17.76 -0.73 -1.62
CA ASP A 43 18.67 -0.78 -2.77
C ASP A 43 17.93 -1.15 -4.06
N ILE A 44 17.11 -2.20 -4.02
CA ILE A 44 16.36 -2.66 -5.19
C ILE A 44 15.31 -1.64 -5.66
N LEU A 45 14.69 -0.89 -4.75
CA LEU A 45 13.72 0.15 -5.10
C LEU A 45 14.42 1.36 -5.72
N ASN A 46 15.64 1.70 -5.30
CA ASN A 46 16.40 2.77 -5.93
C ASN A 46 16.94 2.37 -7.31
N GLU A 47 17.32 1.10 -7.50
CA GLU A 47 17.83 0.62 -8.79
C GLU A 47 16.71 0.43 -9.82
N ARG A 48 15.60 -0.18 -9.42
CA ARG A 48 14.54 -0.64 -10.34
C ARG A 48 13.13 -0.49 -9.78
N GLY A 49 12.88 0.58 -9.04
CA GLY A 49 11.60 0.83 -8.39
C GLY A 49 10.38 0.81 -9.32
N ASP A 50 10.54 1.18 -10.60
CA ASP A 50 9.45 1.21 -11.58
C ASP A 50 8.93 -0.18 -11.98
N ASP A 51 9.75 -1.22 -11.78
CA ASP A 51 9.41 -2.62 -12.04
C ASP A 51 8.32 -3.14 -11.10
N PHE A 52 8.12 -2.48 -9.95
CA PHE A 52 7.16 -2.90 -8.93
C PHE A 52 5.92 -2.01 -8.95
N ASP A 53 4.73 -2.61 -8.96
CA ASP A 53 3.45 -1.92 -8.76
C ASP A 53 3.16 -1.65 -7.28
N LEU A 54 3.72 -2.46 -6.37
CA LEU A 54 3.47 -2.42 -4.93
C LEU A 54 4.66 -2.92 -4.14
N VAL A 55 4.86 -2.36 -2.95
CA VAL A 55 5.68 -2.96 -1.90
C VAL A 55 4.76 -3.53 -0.81
N LEU A 56 4.89 -4.82 -0.52
CA LEU A 56 4.34 -5.46 0.67
C LEU A 56 5.46 -5.52 1.72
N LEU A 57 5.31 -4.76 2.80
CA LEU A 57 6.38 -4.51 3.77
C LEU A 57 5.99 -5.04 5.14
N ASP A 58 6.74 -6.01 5.67
CA ASP A 58 6.61 -6.36 7.09
C ASP A 58 7.03 -5.18 7.96
N LEU A 59 6.26 -4.95 9.03
CA LEU A 59 6.52 -3.93 10.02
C LEU A 59 7.74 -4.29 10.85
N VAL A 60 7.87 -5.56 11.25
CA VAL A 60 8.97 -6.02 12.09
C VAL A 60 10.00 -6.71 11.21
N LEU A 61 11.13 -6.03 10.98
CA LEU A 61 12.24 -6.54 10.19
C LEU A 61 13.54 -6.47 10.99
N PRO A 62 14.52 -7.32 10.69
CA PRO A 62 15.86 -7.19 11.24
C PRO A 62 16.57 -5.97 10.65
N GLU A 63 17.45 -5.38 11.48
CA GLU A 63 18.33 -4.26 11.13
C GLU A 63 17.60 -2.94 10.88
N MET A 64 16.81 -2.82 9.81
CA MET A 64 15.97 -1.67 9.49
C MET A 64 14.50 -2.05 9.65
N ASP A 65 13.82 -1.37 10.58
CA ASP A 65 12.40 -1.58 10.85
C ASP A 65 11.53 -1.17 9.65
N GLY A 66 10.40 -1.83 9.43
CA GLY A 66 9.51 -1.53 8.32
C GLY A 66 8.93 -0.12 8.36
N LEU A 67 8.69 0.43 9.56
CA LEU A 67 8.24 1.81 9.73
C LEU A 67 9.34 2.81 9.31
N GLU A 68 10.60 2.49 9.62
CA GLU A 68 11.75 3.29 9.21
C GLU A 68 11.91 3.28 7.68
N LEU A 69 11.82 2.10 7.06
CA LEU A 69 11.86 2.00 5.60
C LEU A 69 10.70 2.77 4.96
N LEU A 70 9.48 2.66 5.50
CA LEU A 70 8.33 3.42 4.99
C LEU A 70 8.60 4.93 5.02
N ALA A 71 9.07 5.47 6.16
CA ALA A 71 9.41 6.88 6.27
C ALA A 71 10.44 7.30 5.21
N LYS A 72 11.50 6.50 5.05
CA LYS A 72 12.57 6.74 4.07
C LYS A 72 12.06 6.72 2.63
N LEU A 73 11.14 5.82 2.29
CA LEU A 73 10.49 5.78 0.98
C LEU A 73 9.65 7.04 0.74
N LYS A 74 8.92 7.50 1.75
CA LYS A 74 8.01 8.66 1.66
C LYS A 74 8.76 10.00 1.58
N GLU A 75 9.99 10.05 2.08
CA GLU A 75 10.89 11.19 1.93
C GLU A 75 11.66 11.19 0.58
N SER A 76 11.77 10.03 -0.08
CA SER A 76 12.51 9.92 -1.35
C SER A 76 11.73 10.53 -2.52
N PRO A 77 12.29 11.50 -3.26
CA PRO A 77 11.59 12.14 -4.39
C PRO A 77 11.07 11.18 -5.46
N ASN A 78 11.80 10.07 -5.67
CA ASN A 78 11.50 9.09 -6.71
C ASN A 78 10.62 7.92 -6.22
N LEU A 79 10.49 7.74 -4.89
CA LEU A 79 9.79 6.60 -4.30
C LEU A 79 8.60 7.00 -3.42
N LYS A 80 8.41 8.28 -3.12
CA LYS A 80 7.34 8.78 -2.24
C LYS A 80 5.93 8.31 -2.65
N ASP A 81 5.70 8.24 -3.95
CA ASP A 81 4.42 7.85 -4.54
C ASP A 81 4.30 6.33 -4.74
N LYS A 82 5.34 5.54 -4.39
CA LYS A 82 5.28 4.08 -4.44
C LYS A 82 4.19 3.60 -3.47
N PRO A 83 3.22 2.78 -3.93
CA PRO A 83 2.27 2.15 -3.04
C PRO A 83 2.98 1.18 -2.11
N VAL A 84 2.75 1.34 -0.80
CA VAL A 84 3.30 0.46 0.25
C VAL A 84 2.15 -0.04 1.10
N VAL A 85 2.00 -1.35 1.21
CA VAL A 85 1.07 -1.99 2.14
C VAL A 85 1.87 -2.61 3.27
N MET A 86 1.60 -2.14 4.49
CA MET A 86 2.26 -2.64 5.68
C MET A 86 1.62 -3.93 6.15
N VAL A 87 2.42 -4.83 6.72
CA VAL A 87 1.98 -6.11 7.23
C VAL A 87 2.49 -6.29 8.64
N SER A 88 1.70 -6.84 9.56
CA SER A 88 2.20 -7.22 10.90
C SER A 88 1.45 -8.40 11.48
N ALA A 89 2.13 -9.19 12.30
CA ALA A 89 1.52 -10.18 13.18
C ALA A 89 0.91 -9.57 14.46
N HIS A 90 1.31 -8.34 14.81
CA HIS A 90 0.94 -7.69 16.06
C HIS A 90 -0.10 -6.60 15.84
N ASN A 91 -1.13 -6.60 16.69
CA ASN A 91 -2.17 -5.57 16.68
C ASN A 91 -1.79 -4.40 17.60
N GLU A 92 -0.71 -3.71 17.25
CA GLU A 92 -0.25 -2.50 17.94
C GLU A 92 -0.87 -1.27 17.27
N MET A 93 -2.02 -0.82 17.77
CA MET A 93 -2.81 0.25 17.14
C MET A 93 -1.97 1.52 16.89
N ASP A 94 -1.09 1.91 17.81
CA ASP A 94 -0.26 3.11 17.65
C ASP A 94 0.69 3.00 16.44
N LYS A 95 1.29 1.82 16.21
CA LYS A 95 2.13 1.58 15.03
C LYS A 95 1.31 1.53 13.75
N ILE A 96 0.12 0.94 13.80
CA ILE A 96 -0.82 0.93 12.67
C ILE A 96 -1.15 2.37 12.26
N TYR A 97 -1.49 3.23 13.22
CA TYR A 97 -1.76 4.64 12.95
C TYR A 97 -0.54 5.36 12.37
N ALA A 98 0.64 5.15 12.95
CA ALA A 98 1.88 5.74 12.44
C ALA A 98 2.14 5.36 10.97
N CYS A 99 1.95 4.09 10.59
CA CYS A 99 2.09 3.64 9.20
C CYS A 99 1.15 4.39 8.24
N ILE A 100 -0.11 4.55 8.63
CA ILE A 100 -1.11 5.22 7.78
C ILE A 100 -0.82 6.73 7.70
N ASP A 101 -0.46 7.36 8.81
CA ASP A 101 -0.13 8.80 8.84
C ASP A 101 1.13 9.12 8.01
N LEU A 102 2.09 8.20 7.95
CA LEU A 102 3.26 8.30 7.06
C LEU A 102 2.93 8.09 5.58
N GLY A 103 1.73 7.63 5.24
CA GLY A 103 1.29 7.47 3.85
C GLY A 103 1.43 6.06 3.29
N ALA A 104 1.33 5.03 4.14
CA ALA A 104 1.04 3.67 3.67
C ALA A 104 -0.32 3.63 2.94
N LEU A 105 -0.40 2.84 1.88
CA LEU A 105 -1.63 2.63 1.12
C LEU A 105 -2.68 1.88 1.96
N ASP A 106 -2.24 0.82 2.63
CA ASP A 106 -3.09 -0.01 3.48
C ASP A 106 -2.25 -0.72 4.55
N PHE A 107 -2.93 -1.38 5.48
CA PHE A 107 -2.33 -2.21 6.53
C PHE A 107 -3.05 -3.55 6.61
N LEU A 108 -2.29 -4.65 6.54
CA LEU A 108 -2.81 -6.01 6.63
C LEU A 108 -2.30 -6.74 7.88
N MET A 109 -3.22 -7.40 8.59
CA MET A 109 -2.88 -8.29 9.69
C MET A 109 -2.53 -9.68 9.16
N LYS A 110 -1.44 -10.27 9.65
CA LYS A 110 -1.12 -11.68 9.44
C LYS A 110 -2.10 -12.57 10.24
N PRO A 111 -2.48 -13.75 9.73
CA PRO A 111 -2.09 -14.34 8.46
C PRO A 111 -2.78 -13.68 7.26
N ILE A 112 -2.02 -13.39 6.21
CA ILE A 112 -2.54 -12.79 4.99
C ILE A 112 -3.45 -13.79 4.28
N ARG A 113 -4.64 -13.33 3.89
CA ARG A 113 -5.61 -14.13 3.15
C ARG A 113 -5.67 -13.65 1.69
N PRO A 114 -5.91 -14.54 0.71
CA PRO A 114 -6.02 -14.16 -0.71
C PRO A 114 -7.02 -13.02 -0.97
N GLY A 115 -8.12 -12.98 -0.21
CA GLY A 115 -9.13 -11.91 -0.35
C GLY A 115 -8.59 -10.51 -0.01
N ALA A 116 -7.69 -10.39 0.97
CA ALA A 116 -7.07 -9.11 1.32
C ALA A 116 -6.19 -8.58 0.18
N ILE A 117 -5.40 -9.47 -0.41
CA ILE A 117 -4.53 -9.16 -1.54
C ILE A 117 -5.33 -8.75 -2.78
N LYS A 118 -6.43 -9.44 -3.09
CA LYS A 118 -7.34 -9.03 -4.18
C LYS A 118 -7.88 -7.61 -3.98
N GLY A 119 -8.17 -7.23 -2.73
CA GLY A 119 -8.57 -5.87 -2.37
C GLY A 119 -7.50 -4.83 -2.72
N VAL A 120 -6.25 -5.08 -2.33
CA VAL A 120 -5.11 -4.21 -2.66
C VAL A 120 -4.89 -4.12 -4.18
N ALA A 121 -4.94 -5.25 -4.89
CA ALA A 121 -4.79 -5.27 -6.34
C ALA A 121 -5.86 -4.45 -7.07
N SER A 122 -7.11 -4.48 -6.58
CA SER A 122 -8.17 -3.62 -7.11
C SER A 122 -7.87 -2.13 -6.91
N GLN A 123 -7.25 -1.75 -5.79
CA GLN A 123 -6.82 -0.37 -5.55
C GLN A 123 -5.71 0.04 -6.52
N ILE A 124 -4.74 -0.83 -6.80
CA ILE A 124 -3.64 -0.58 -7.76
C ILE A 124 -4.20 -0.42 -9.18
N ARG A 125 -5.07 -1.33 -9.62
CA ARG A 125 -5.66 -1.31 -10.97
C ARG A 125 -6.55 -0.09 -11.21
N SER A 126 -7.18 0.43 -10.15
CA SER A 126 -8.05 1.62 -10.24
C SER A 126 -7.29 2.95 -10.12
N GLN A 127 -5.99 2.93 -9.81
CA GLN A 127 -5.11 4.09 -9.94
C GLN A 127 -4.53 4.14 -11.36
N PRO A 128 -4.97 5.04 -12.25
CA PRO A 128 -4.27 5.24 -13.52
C PRO A 128 -2.85 5.75 -13.23
N ARG A 129 -1.84 4.96 -13.61
CA ARG A 129 -0.40 5.15 -13.38
C ARG A 129 0.22 6.45 -13.98
N ASN A 130 -0.60 7.41 -14.42
CA ASN A 130 -0.17 8.71 -14.92
C ASN A 130 -1.17 9.79 -14.51
N GLN A 131 -0.93 10.43 -13.37
CA GLN A 131 -1.15 11.87 -13.21
C GLN A 131 0.06 12.45 -12.45
N GLN A 132 1.10 12.80 -13.22
CA GLN A 132 1.82 14.02 -12.90
C GLN A 132 0.77 15.14 -12.82
N THR A 133 0.58 15.70 -11.64
CA THR A 133 0.14 17.09 -11.43
C THR A 133 0.36 17.38 -9.95
N GLU A 134 1.40 18.15 -9.64
CA GLU A 134 1.28 19.58 -9.41
C GLU A 134 0.53 19.89 -8.10
N ASN A 135 1.30 20.37 -7.14
CA ASN A 135 0.93 21.29 -6.06
C ASN A 135 -0.58 21.60 -5.90
N GLY A 136 -1.17 21.09 -4.82
CA GLY A 136 -2.14 21.86 -4.03
C GLY A 136 -3.62 21.81 -4.42
N THR A 137 -4.41 21.36 -3.44
CA THR A 137 -5.79 21.81 -3.13
C THR A 137 -6.97 21.04 -3.74
N LYS A 138 -7.55 20.16 -2.92
CA LYS A 138 -9.00 19.83 -2.81
C LYS A 138 -9.78 19.60 -4.13
N THR A 139 -9.54 18.45 -4.77
CA THR A 139 -10.25 18.05 -6.00
C THR A 139 -11.61 17.37 -5.77
N TYR A 140 -12.02 17.17 -4.52
CA TYR A 140 -13.28 16.50 -4.17
C TYR A 140 -14.24 17.47 -3.46
N GLU A 141 -15.51 17.43 -3.84
CA GLU A 141 -16.64 18.06 -3.15
C GLU A 141 -17.38 17.02 -2.30
N LYS A 142 -17.60 17.29 -1.01
CA LYS A 142 -18.36 16.38 -0.14
C LYS A 142 -19.85 16.53 -0.44
N ILE A 143 -20.50 15.43 -0.77
CA ILE A 143 -21.92 15.37 -1.12
C ILE A 143 -22.75 14.90 0.06
N GLN A 144 -22.38 13.77 0.67
CA GLN A 144 -23.17 13.16 1.73
C GLN A 144 -22.29 12.35 2.67
N HIS A 145 -22.63 12.32 3.96
CA HIS A 145 -22.05 11.36 4.90
C HIS A 145 -22.74 10.00 4.76
N LEU A 146 -21.98 8.95 4.47
CA LEU A 146 -22.52 7.60 4.28
C LEU A 146 -22.54 6.76 5.56
N GLY A 147 -21.66 7.07 6.51
CA GLY A 147 -21.64 6.40 7.81
C GLY A 147 -20.26 6.39 8.45
N ARG A 148 -20.20 5.81 9.65
CA ARG A 148 -18.99 5.64 10.44
C ARG A 148 -18.64 4.16 10.53
N GLY A 149 -17.47 3.79 10.04
CA GLY A 149 -16.84 2.51 10.35
C GLY A 149 -16.12 2.59 11.70
N ALA A 150 -15.62 1.46 12.21
CA ALA A 150 -14.96 1.39 13.52
C ALA A 150 -13.84 2.43 13.72
N TYR A 151 -13.17 2.87 12.65
CA TYR A 151 -11.98 3.74 12.71
C TYR A 151 -11.99 4.93 11.72
N ALA A 152 -13.09 5.17 11.01
CA ALA A 152 -13.15 6.25 10.02
C ALA A 152 -14.59 6.65 9.68
N THR A 153 -14.75 7.85 9.14
CA THR A 153 -15.97 8.27 8.45
C THR A 153 -15.87 7.96 6.97
N VAL A 154 -16.97 7.57 6.35
CA VAL A 154 -17.06 7.42 4.91
C VAL A 154 -17.99 8.49 4.38
N ASP A 155 -17.48 9.32 3.49
CA ASP A 155 -18.22 10.37 2.82
C ASP A 155 -18.35 10.05 1.33
N LEU A 156 -19.54 10.22 0.77
CA LEU A 156 -19.73 10.31 -0.67
C LEU A 156 -19.18 11.66 -1.12
N VAL A 157 -18.23 11.63 -2.04
CA VAL A 157 -17.62 12.80 -2.65
C VAL A 157 -17.80 12.79 -4.15
N LYS A 158 -17.83 13.97 -4.76
CA LYS A 158 -17.83 14.17 -6.21
C LYS A 158 -16.49 14.73 -6.64
N TYR A 159 -15.84 14.11 -7.61
CA TYR A 159 -14.63 14.64 -8.20
C TYR A 159 -14.97 15.86 -9.04
N LYS A 160 -14.40 17.02 -8.71
CA LYS A 160 -14.76 18.29 -9.35
C LYS A 160 -14.41 18.34 -10.83
N VAL A 161 -13.41 17.57 -11.26
CA VAL A 161 -12.91 17.58 -12.64
C VAL A 161 -13.78 16.71 -13.57
N THR A 162 -14.12 15.49 -13.16
CA THR A 162 -14.90 14.56 -14.03
C THR A 162 -16.37 14.45 -13.66
N GLY A 163 -16.76 14.93 -12.47
CA GLY A 163 -18.09 14.75 -11.92
C GLY A 163 -18.38 13.35 -11.37
N GLU A 164 -17.39 12.46 -11.36
CA GLU A 164 -17.51 11.09 -10.85
C GLU A 164 -17.76 11.07 -9.33
N PHE A 165 -18.65 10.19 -8.88
CA PHE A 165 -18.92 9.98 -7.45
C PHE A 165 -18.02 8.88 -6.88
N ARG A 166 -17.41 9.13 -5.72
CA ARG A 166 -16.56 8.17 -5.01
C ARG A 166 -16.87 8.16 -3.51
N ALA A 167 -16.64 7.03 -2.85
CA ALA A 167 -16.64 6.95 -1.40
C ALA A 167 -15.22 7.26 -0.88
N LEU A 168 -15.08 8.30 -0.07
CA LEU A 168 -13.81 8.70 0.54
C LEU A 168 -13.84 8.33 2.02
N LYS A 169 -12.91 7.46 2.44
CA LYS A 169 -12.69 7.12 3.84
C LYS A 169 -11.80 8.20 4.46
N ARG A 170 -12.31 8.89 5.48
CA ARG A 170 -11.60 9.92 6.23
C ARG A 170 -11.40 9.44 7.66
N ILE A 171 -10.14 9.21 8.02
CA ILE A 171 -9.77 8.87 9.39
C ILE A 171 -9.95 10.14 10.21
N ASN A 172 -10.69 10.04 11.31
CA ASN A 172 -10.83 11.15 12.24
C ASN A 172 -9.64 11.06 13.20
N LEU A 173 -8.66 11.95 13.04
CA LEU A 173 -7.65 12.23 14.07
C LEU A 173 -8.31 12.88 15.29
#